data_AF-A0A5J4SCB7-F1
#
_entry.id   AF-A0A5J4SCB7-F1
#
_cell.length_a   1.000
_cell.length_b   1.000
_cell.length_c   1.000
_cell.angle_alpha   90.00
_cell.angle_beta   90.00
_cell.angle_gamma   90.00
#
_symmetry.space_group_name_H-M   'P 1'
#
loop_
_entity.id
_entity.type
_entity.pdbx_description
1 polymer ?
#
loop_
_entity_poly.entity_id
_entity_poly.type
_entity_poly.pdbx_seq_one_letter_code
_entity_poly.pdbx_strand_id
1 'polypeptide(L)'
;MFAIFIHIPARMPKGRNKQLIKKRDEYLCRRYYFWTEVKRLRFDDALRILSEQEFFLSEERILSIIRQSGKKDQVAPVVKARYPRLTYRQLFLFTDEAGYPVLQIHRESKNEKPSHIL
;
A
#
# COMPACT_ATOMS: atom_id res chain seq x y z
N MET A 1 13.99 66.16 -20.74
CA MET A 1 13.60 65.16 -19.71
C MET A 1 13.58 63.79 -20.37
N PHE A 2 14.75 63.14 -20.48
CA PHE A 2 14.86 61.83 -21.14
C PHE A 2 14.70 60.73 -20.09
N ALA A 3 13.58 60.00 -20.16
CA ALA A 3 13.34 58.84 -19.32
C ALA A 3 14.24 57.69 -19.81
N ILE A 4 15.26 57.36 -19.02
CA ILE A 4 16.09 56.17 -19.23
C ILE A 4 15.22 54.97 -18.82
N PHE A 5 14.69 54.27 -19.81
CA PHE A 5 13.97 53.01 -19.61
C PHE A 5 15.00 51.93 -19.26
N ILE A 6 15.23 51.71 -17.96
CA ILE A 6 16.08 50.64 -17.46
C ILE A 6 15.45 49.31 -17.88
N HIS A 7 16.02 48.66 -18.88
CA HIS A 7 15.65 47.30 -19.27
C HIS A 7 16.10 46.35 -18.15
N ILE A 8 15.17 46.00 -17.25
CA ILE A 8 15.38 45.01 -16.21
C ILE A 8 15.48 43.64 -16.91
N PRO A 9 16.65 42.96 -16.91
CA PRO A 9 16.72 41.62 -17.50
C PRO A 9 15.83 40.68 -16.68
N ALA A 10 14.92 40.00 -17.38
CA ALA A 10 14.02 39.01 -16.80
C ALA A 10 14.84 37.99 -16.00
N ARG A 11 14.63 37.96 -14.68
CA ARG A 11 15.22 36.95 -13.78
C ARG A 11 14.73 35.58 -14.23
N MET A 12 15.61 34.77 -14.86
CA MET A 12 15.36 33.34 -15.02
C MET A 12 15.02 32.75 -13.64
N PRO A 13 13.92 32.00 -13.48
CA PRO A 13 13.64 31.33 -12.22
C PRO A 13 14.74 30.29 -12.01
N LYS A 14 15.68 30.60 -11.10
CA LYS A 14 16.69 29.65 -10.61
C LYS A 14 15.94 28.55 -9.84
N GLY A 15 15.54 27.51 -10.56
CA GLY A 15 14.77 26.38 -10.04
C GLY A 15 15.41 25.06 -10.43
N ARG A 16 15.15 24.02 -9.64
CA ARG A 16 15.53 22.66 -10.01
C ARG A 16 14.79 22.25 -11.29
N ASN A 17 15.51 21.66 -12.24
CA ASN A 17 14.90 21.18 -13.48
C ASN A 17 13.90 20.04 -13.17
N LYS A 18 12.60 20.33 -13.30
CA LYS A 18 11.50 19.41 -12.97
C LYS A 18 11.58 18.11 -13.76
N GLN A 19 12.07 18.15 -15.00
CA GLN A 19 12.19 16.95 -15.83
C GLN A 19 13.30 16.03 -15.32
N LEU A 20 14.45 16.58 -14.91
CA LEU A 20 15.54 15.79 -14.34
C LEU A 20 15.15 15.15 -13.00
N ILE A 21 14.41 15.89 -12.15
CA ILE A 21 13.87 15.32 -10.91
C ILE A 21 12.94 14.15 -11.22
N LYS A 22 12.02 14.29 -12.19
CA LYS A 22 11.10 13.21 -12.56
C LYS A 22 11.86 11.97 -13.05
N LYS A 23 12.89 12.15 -13.89
CA LYS A 23 13.74 11.04 -14.37
C LYS A 23 14.45 10.33 -13.22
N ARG A 24 14.99 11.09 -12.26
CA ARG A 24 15.62 10.54 -11.05
C ARG A 24 14.63 9.73 -10.22
N ASP A 25 13.46 10.32 -9.94
CA ASP A 25 12.44 9.70 -9.11
C ASP A 25 11.90 8.40 -9.73
N GLU A 26 11.78 8.36 -11.06
CA GLU A 26 11.42 7.16 -11.81
C GLU A 26 12.51 6.08 -11.74
N TYR A 27 13.78 6.46 -11.91
CA TYR A 27 14.90 5.52 -11.78
C TYR A 27 15.01 4.95 -10.36
N LEU A 28 14.82 5.78 -9.34
CA LEU A 28 14.78 5.38 -7.93
C LEU A 28 13.69 4.34 -7.68
N CYS A 29 12.47 4.56 -8.20
CA CYS A 29 11.37 3.60 -8.02
C CYS A 29 11.67 2.24 -8.67
N ARG A 30 12.23 2.23 -9.90
CA ARG A 30 12.65 0.99 -10.57
C ARG A 30 13.70 0.23 -9.76
N ARG A 31 14.62 0.98 -9.15
CA ARG A 31 15.72 0.40 -8.40
C ARG A 31 15.30 -0.12 -7.03
N TYR A 32 14.43 0.60 -6.36
CA TYR A 32 13.73 0.15 -5.16
C TYR A 32 12.96 -1.16 -5.44
N TYR A 33 12.21 -1.23 -6.55
CA TYR A 33 11.51 -2.45 -6.97
C TYR A 33 12.46 -3.65 -7.14
N PHE A 34 13.64 -3.44 -7.73
CA PHE A 34 14.64 -4.50 -7.86
C PHE A 34 15.09 -5.04 -6.49
N TRP A 35 15.36 -4.15 -5.53
CA TRP A 35 15.78 -4.55 -4.18
C TRP A 35 14.69 -5.31 -3.41
N THR A 36 13.44 -4.87 -3.51
CA THR A 36 12.32 -5.49 -2.77
C THR A 36 11.78 -6.76 -3.44
N GLU A 37 11.70 -6.82 -4.76
CA GLU A 37 11.09 -7.96 -5.46
C GLU A 37 12.11 -9.02 -5.88
N VAL A 38 13.26 -8.62 -6.41
CA VAL A 38 14.28 -9.57 -6.92
C VAL A 38 15.17 -10.06 -5.79
N LYS A 39 15.68 -9.13 -4.97
CA LYS A 39 16.57 -9.47 -3.85
C LYS A 39 15.82 -9.75 -2.55
N ARG A 40 14.51 -9.49 -2.50
CA ARG A 40 13.66 -9.65 -1.30
C ARG A 40 14.27 -9.04 -0.05
N LEU A 41 14.96 -7.92 -0.22
CA LEU A 41 15.57 -7.21 0.89
C LEU A 41 14.47 -6.61 1.76
N ARG A 42 14.74 -6.54 3.06
CA ARG A 42 13.86 -5.81 3.98
C ARG A 42 13.85 -4.33 3.59
N PHE A 43 12.71 -3.69 3.81
CA PHE A 43 12.48 -2.30 3.47
C PHE A 43 13.57 -1.35 4.00
N ASP A 44 13.94 -1.53 5.28
CA ASP A 44 14.92 -0.69 5.96
C ASP A 44 16.31 -0.78 5.29
N ASP A 45 16.75 -2.00 4.97
CA ASP A 45 18.03 -2.23 4.29
C ASP A 45 18.03 -1.67 2.86
N ALA A 46 16.89 -1.79 2.16
CA ALA A 46 16.75 -1.26 0.81
C ALA A 46 16.85 0.27 0.81
N LEU A 47 16.25 0.94 1.79
CA LEU A 47 16.36 2.39 1.95
C LEU A 47 17.80 2.81 2.24
N ARG A 48 18.50 2.11 3.13
CA ARG A 48 19.90 2.42 3.46
C ARG A 48 20.81 2.31 2.23
N ILE A 49 20.67 1.24 1.44
CA ILE A 49 21.45 1.06 0.20
C ILE A 49 21.16 2.17 -0.82
N LEU A 50 19.88 2.48 -1.04
CA LEU A 50 19.49 3.55 -1.98
C LEU A 50 19.98 4.93 -1.51
N SER A 51 19.95 5.16 -0.20
CA SER A 51 20.41 6.38 0.46
C SER A 51 21.93 6.55 0.35
N GLU A 52 22.71 5.56 0.78
CA GLU A 52 24.16 5.69 0.96
C GLU A 52 24.98 5.37 -0.29
N GLN A 53 24.49 4.50 -1.17
CA GLN A 53 25.31 3.94 -2.26
C GLN A 53 24.92 4.48 -3.63
N GLU A 54 23.63 4.71 -3.88
CA GLU A 54 23.15 4.99 -5.24
C GLU A 54 22.73 6.45 -5.43
N PHE A 55 21.93 7.01 -4.53
CA PHE A 55 21.29 8.30 -4.76
C PHE A 55 21.75 9.43 -3.83
N PHE A 56 22.42 9.12 -2.71
CA PHE A 56 22.91 10.11 -1.75
C PHE A 56 21.80 11.07 -1.28
N LEU A 57 20.61 10.50 -1.08
CA LEU A 57 19.40 11.21 -0.63
C LEU A 57 19.01 10.68 0.74
N SER A 58 18.51 11.54 1.62
CA SER A 58 17.98 11.09 2.90
C SER A 58 16.86 10.05 2.72
N GLU A 59 16.82 9.09 3.63
CA GLU A 59 15.81 8.02 3.62
C GLU A 59 14.38 8.59 3.63
N GLU A 60 14.13 9.64 4.41
CA GLU A 60 12.86 10.37 4.42
C GLU A 60 12.44 10.89 3.03
N ARG A 61 13.42 11.34 2.24
CA ARG A 61 13.15 11.84 0.89
C ARG A 61 12.84 10.70 -0.06
N ILE A 62 13.58 9.60 0.04
CA ILE A 62 13.36 8.38 -0.74
C ILE A 62 11.97 7.82 -0.45
N LEU A 63 11.61 7.71 0.83
CA LEU A 63 10.28 7.32 1.31
C LEU A 63 9.17 8.19 0.71
N SER A 64 9.35 9.52 0.75
CA SER A 64 8.39 10.46 0.20
C SER A 64 8.17 10.24 -1.30
N ILE A 65 9.25 9.98 -2.06
CA ILE A 65 9.20 9.69 -3.50
C ILE A 65 8.47 8.37 -3.77
N ILE A 66 8.82 7.29 -3.05
CA ILE A 66 8.19 5.98 -3.20
C ILE A 66 6.68 6.06 -2.89
N ARG A 67 6.30 6.70 -1.78
CA ARG A 67 4.90 6.92 -1.40
C ARG A 67 4.14 7.71 -2.48
N GLN A 68 4.77 8.69 -3.10
CA GLN A 68 4.16 9.48 -4.16
C GLN A 68 4.03 8.69 -5.47
N SER A 69 4.93 7.74 -5.73
CA SER A 69 4.83 6.83 -6.87
C SER A 69 3.70 5.82 -6.69
N GLY A 70 3.59 5.17 -5.52
CA GLY A 70 2.56 4.17 -5.26
C GLY A 70 1.12 4.68 -5.30
N LYS A 71 0.88 5.99 -5.12
CA LYS A 71 -0.45 6.59 -5.32
C LYS A 71 -0.95 6.55 -6.76
N LYS A 72 -0.04 6.44 -7.74
CA LYS A 72 -0.41 6.39 -9.17
C LYS A 72 -0.97 5.02 -9.54
N ASP A 73 -0.42 3.97 -8.92
CA ASP A 73 -0.87 2.60 -9.10
C ASP A 73 -2.01 2.33 -8.11
N GLN A 74 -3.18 2.92 -8.38
CA GLN A 74 -4.40 2.53 -7.68
C GLN A 74 -4.70 1.07 -8.01
N VAL A 75 -4.19 0.16 -7.18
CA VAL A 75 -4.58 -1.25 -7.19
C VAL A 75 -6.09 -1.25 -6.98
N ALA A 76 -6.84 -1.64 -8.01
CA ALA A 76 -8.28 -1.78 -7.91
C ALA A 76 -8.58 -2.63 -6.66
N PRO A 77 -9.53 -2.20 -5.81
CA PRO A 77 -9.80 -2.91 -4.57
C PRO A 77 -10.05 -4.37 -4.90
N VAL A 78 -9.29 -5.27 -4.26
CA VAL A 78 -9.45 -6.72 -4.42
C VAL A 78 -10.93 -7.00 -4.24
N VAL A 79 -11.58 -7.49 -5.31
CA VAL A 79 -13.01 -7.82 -5.28
C VAL A 79 -13.18 -8.84 -4.17
N LYS A 80 -13.70 -8.39 -3.02
CA LYS A 80 -13.98 -9.28 -1.91
C LYS A 80 -15.12 -10.18 -2.37
N ALA A 81 -14.79 -11.40 -2.78
CA ALA A 81 -15.78 -12.41 -3.07
C ALA A 81 -16.71 -12.50 -1.86
N ARG A 82 -18.00 -12.21 -2.06
CA ARG A 82 -19.00 -12.38 -1.01
C ARG A 82 -19.13 -13.87 -0.76
N TYR A 83 -18.52 -14.35 0.31
CA TYR A 83 -18.77 -15.71 0.75
C TYR A 83 -20.23 -15.78 1.23
N PRO A 84 -21.02 -16.77 0.76
CA PRO A 84 -22.35 -16.98 1.31
C PRO A 84 -22.21 -17.25 2.81
N ARG A 85 -23.03 -16.58 3.63
CA ARG A 85 -23.13 -16.89 5.06
C ARG A 85 -23.90 -18.21 5.17
N LEU A 86 -23.16 -19.33 5.22
CA LEU A 86 -23.76 -20.65 5.42
C LEU A 86 -24.28 -20.75 6.86
N THR A 87 -25.57 -21.03 6.99
CA THR A 87 -26.19 -21.35 8.28
C THR A 87 -25.87 -22.79 8.68
N TYR A 88 -25.90 -23.11 9.98
CA TYR A 88 -25.63 -24.46 10.48
C TYR A 88 -26.52 -25.53 9.83
N ARG A 89 -27.80 -25.21 9.55
CA ARG A 89 -28.74 -26.09 8.84
C ARG A 89 -28.30 -26.40 7.41
N GLN A 90 -27.66 -25.44 6.73
CA GLN A 90 -27.14 -25.64 5.37
C GLN A 90 -25.83 -26.43 5.38
N LEU A 91 -25.04 -26.33 6.45
CA LEU A 91 -23.83 -27.15 6.61
C LEU A 91 -24.14 -28.64 6.81
N PHE A 92 -25.30 -28.94 7.39
CA PHE A 92 -25.80 -30.31 7.54
C PHE A 92 -26.08 -31.00 6.19
N LEU A 93 -26.31 -30.25 5.11
CA LEU A 93 -26.53 -30.84 3.78
C LEU A 93 -25.23 -31.39 3.15
N PHE A 94 -24.07 -31.00 3.68
CA PHE A 94 -22.77 -31.49 3.22
C PHE A 94 -22.25 -32.69 4.04
N THR A 95 -23.03 -33.18 5.00
CA THR A 95 -22.71 -34.44 5.67
C THR A 95 -23.19 -35.58 4.81
N ASP A 96 -22.26 -36.36 4.26
CA ASP A 96 -22.53 -37.72 3.84
C ASP A 96 -21.34 -38.62 4.22
N GLU A 97 -21.66 -39.72 4.90
CA GLU A 97 -20.93 -41.00 4.99
C GLU A 97 -19.49 -41.05 5.57
N ALA A 98 -18.80 -39.93 5.81
CA ALA A 98 -17.40 -39.94 6.26
C ALA A 98 -17.19 -39.94 7.80
N GLY A 99 -18.25 -40.04 8.60
CA GLY A 99 -18.14 -40.20 10.06
C GLY A 99 -17.64 -38.97 10.85
N TYR A 100 -17.58 -37.78 10.24
CA TYR A 100 -17.19 -36.57 10.96
C TYR A 100 -18.37 -35.98 11.76
N PRO A 101 -18.27 -35.82 13.10
CA PRO A 101 -19.35 -35.31 13.93
C PRO A 101 -19.49 -33.78 13.79
N VAL A 102 -20.36 -33.33 12.87
CA VAL A 102 -20.73 -31.91 12.72
C VAL A 102 -21.41 -31.35 13.99
N LEU A 103 -21.89 -32.22 14.88
CA LEU A 103 -22.50 -31.90 16.17
C LEU A 103 -21.60 -31.11 17.13
N GLN A 104 -20.28 -31.10 16.94
CA GLN A 104 -19.35 -30.34 17.81
C GLN A 104 -19.17 -28.86 17.39
N ILE A 105 -19.72 -28.43 16.25
CA ILE A 105 -19.60 -27.04 15.77
C ILE A 105 -20.71 -26.15 16.34
N HIS A 106 -21.61 -26.70 17.17
CA HIS A 106 -22.56 -25.90 17.93
C HIS A 106 -21.82 -25.15 19.05
N ARG A 107 -21.22 -24.00 18.74
CA ARG A 107 -20.84 -23.02 19.76
C ARG A 107 -22.13 -22.49 20.36
N GLU A 108 -22.50 -23.01 21.52
CA GLU A 108 -23.53 -22.47 22.40
C GLU A 108 -23.30 -20.95 22.54
N SER A 109 -24.13 -20.15 21.84
CA SER A 109 -24.21 -18.72 22.12
C SER A 109 -24.93 -18.60 23.45
N LYS A 110 -24.18 -18.57 24.57
CA LYS A 110 -24.71 -18.23 25.89
C LYS A 110 -25.31 -16.81 25.85
N ASN A 111 -26.55 -16.69 25.42
CA ASN A 111 -27.40 -15.52 25.54
C ASN A 111 -28.86 -15.97 25.50
N GLU A 112 -29.19 -17.00 26.27
CA GLU A 112 -30.57 -17.25 26.67
C GLU A 112 -30.71 -16.73 28.09
N LYS A 113 -31.32 -15.55 28.24
CA LYS A 113 -31.79 -15.10 29.55
C LYS A 113 -32.92 -16.06 29.95
N PRO A 114 -32.91 -16.63 31.16
CA PRO A 114 -34.03 -17.44 31.61
C PRO A 114 -35.24 -16.51 31.73
N SER A 115 -36.25 -16.72 30.89
CA SER A 115 -37.59 -16.23 31.16
C SER A 115 -38.05 -16.91 32.43
N HIS A 116 -37.95 -16.19 33.55
CA HIS A 116 -38.56 -16.60 34.80
C HIS A 116 -40.04 -16.93 34.53
N ILE A 117 -40.40 -18.16 34.88
CA ILE A 117 -41.77 -18.64 34.93
C ILE A 117 -42.42 -18.07 36.19
N LEU A 118 -43.72 -17.72 36.03
CA LEU A 118 -44.73 -17.17 36.95
C LEU A 118 -44.92 -15.65 36.90
#